data_AF-J0LAH0-F1
#
_entry.id   AF-J0LAH0-F1
#
_cell.length_a   1.000
_cell.length_b   1.000
_cell.length_c   1.000
_cell.angle_alpha   90.00
_cell.angle_beta   90.00
_cell.angle_gamma   90.00
#
_symmetry.space_group_name_H-M   'P 1'
#
loop_
_entity.id
_entity.type
_entity.pdbx_description
1 polymer ?
#
loop_
_entity_poly.entity_id
_entity_poly.type
_entity_poly.pdbx_seq_one_letter_code
_entity_poly.pdbx_strand_id
1 'polypeptide(L)'
;MLRASDLQGYQIPGLEEKLIVTLFADDTTVYLSANDSYEDLVKILETWCKASGAKFNKGKTECIPVGTEAFREEFRTTRRPQPDQAPIPANVRITTDKTAVRILGVFTGNAVDDYPP
;
A
#
# COMPACT_ATOMS: atom_id res chain seq x y z
N MET A 1 -14.29 8.43 -2.45
CA MET A 1 -14.44 6.98 -2.19
C MET A 1 -13.46 6.23 -3.09
N LEU A 2 -12.83 5.13 -2.63
CA LEU A 2 -11.70 4.48 -3.34
C LEU A 2 -12.00 4.09 -4.80
N ARG A 3 -13.09 3.37 -5.06
CA ARG A 3 -13.46 2.92 -6.42
C ARG A 3 -13.81 4.05 -7.38
N ALA A 4 -14.19 5.21 -6.85
CA ALA A 4 -14.55 6.40 -7.62
C ALA A 4 -13.47 7.50 -7.52
N SER A 5 -12.25 7.13 -7.11
CA SER A 5 -11.13 8.06 -7.01
C SER A 5 -10.23 7.97 -8.24
N ASP A 6 -9.40 8.99 -8.42
CA ASP A 6 -8.43 9.06 -9.50
C ASP A 6 -7.16 8.21 -9.24
N LEU A 7 -7.12 7.45 -8.13
CA LEU A 7 -6.03 6.53 -7.84
C LEU A 7 -5.91 5.49 -8.96
N GLN A 8 -4.72 5.38 -9.55
CA GLN A 8 -4.41 4.47 -10.65
C GLN A 8 -4.33 3.01 -10.17
N GLY A 9 -3.89 2.78 -8.93
CA GLY A 9 -3.78 1.45 -8.34
C GLY A 9 -2.77 0.57 -9.07
N TYR A 10 -3.06 -0.73 -9.16
CA TYR A 10 -2.19 -1.70 -9.80
C TYR A 10 -2.87 -2.36 -11.00
N GLN A 11 -2.26 -2.24 -12.17
CA GLN A 11 -2.73 -2.91 -13.38
C GLN A 11 -2.14 -4.31 -13.46
N ILE A 12 -3.01 -5.32 -13.43
CA ILE A 12 -2.58 -6.71 -13.62
C ILE A 12 -2.65 -7.02 -15.13
N PRO A 13 -1.55 -7.49 -15.75
CA PRO A 13 -1.57 -7.89 -17.14
C PRO A 13 -2.67 -8.92 -17.42
N GLY A 14 -3.52 -8.65 -18.41
CA GLY A 14 -4.62 -9.54 -18.80
C GLY A 14 -5.94 -9.31 -18.05
N LEU A 15 -6.00 -8.43 -17.05
CA LEU A 15 -7.26 -7.96 -16.47
C LEU A 15 -7.60 -6.57 -17.01
N GLU A 16 -8.89 -6.34 -17.28
CA GLU A 16 -9.40 -5.03 -17.71
C GLU A 16 -9.47 -4.05 -16.53
N GLU A 17 -9.88 -4.53 -15.35
CA GLU A 17 -9.99 -3.71 -14.15
C GLU A 17 -8.67 -3.61 -13.39
N LYS A 18 -8.34 -2.39 -12.96
CA LYS A 18 -7.24 -2.11 -12.03
C LYS A 18 -7.58 -2.57 -10.61
N LEU A 19 -6.59 -3.06 -9.90
CA LEU A 19 -6.69 -3.39 -8.49
C LEU A 19 -6.37 -2.15 -7.64
N ILE A 20 -7.35 -1.63 -6.91
CA ILE A 20 -7.15 -0.50 -5.97
C ILE A 20 -7.16 -0.97 -4.52
N VAL A 21 -8.07 -1.89 -4.17
CA VAL A 21 -8.26 -2.32 -2.79
C VAL A 21 -8.78 -3.76 -2.73
N THR A 22 -8.26 -4.52 -1.77
CA THR A 22 -8.84 -5.79 -1.31
C THR A 22 -9.22 -5.66 0.16
N LEU A 23 -10.41 -6.18 0.49
CA LEU A 23 -10.99 -6.14 1.82
C LEU A 23 -11.30 -7.57 2.25
N PHE A 24 -10.85 -7.96 3.43
CA PHE A 24 -11.17 -9.27 4.00
C PHE A 24 -11.25 -9.16 5.51
N ALA A 25 -12.45 -9.40 6.06
CA ALA A 25 -12.75 -9.12 7.46
C ALA A 25 -12.31 -7.69 7.83
N ASP A 26 -11.44 -7.54 8.84
CA ASP A 26 -10.92 -6.25 9.29
C ASP A 26 -9.65 -5.81 8.53
N ASP A 27 -9.06 -6.68 7.71
CA ASP A 27 -7.84 -6.39 6.96
C ASP A 27 -8.16 -5.67 5.65
N THR A 28 -7.43 -4.59 5.39
CA THR A 28 -7.55 -3.78 4.18
C THR A 28 -6.18 -3.66 3.53
N THR A 29 -6.07 -4.08 2.27
CA THR A 29 -4.87 -3.84 1.46
C THR A 29 -5.23 -2.87 0.34
N VAL A 30 -4.47 -1.78 0.25
CA VAL A 30 -4.60 -0.80 -0.83
C VAL A 30 -3.38 -0.88 -1.72
N TYR A 31 -3.60 -0.82 -3.02
CA TYR A 31 -2.58 -0.86 -4.05
C TYR A 31 -2.48 0.52 -4.66
N LEU A 32 -1.25 1.05 -4.73
CA LEU A 32 -0.95 2.36 -5.27
C LEU A 32 0.07 2.20 -6.40
N SER A 33 -0.12 2.93 -7.48
CA SER A 33 0.91 3.13 -8.49
C SER A 33 1.99 4.07 -7.95
N ALA A 34 3.13 4.13 -8.63
CA ALA A 34 4.16 5.12 -8.32
C ALA A 34 3.68 6.58 -8.52
N ASN A 35 2.60 6.79 -9.28
CA ASN A 35 2.04 8.13 -9.52
C ASN A 35 0.92 8.49 -8.54
N ASP A 36 0.50 7.55 -7.70
CA ASP A 36 -0.57 7.79 -6.73
C ASP A 36 -0.01 8.47 -5.47
N SER A 37 -0.68 9.53 -5.03
CA SER A 37 -0.34 10.22 -3.79
C SER A 37 -0.89 9.48 -2.58
N TYR A 38 -0.02 9.16 -1.62
CA TYR A 38 -0.44 8.62 -0.34
C TYR A 38 -1.35 9.59 0.44
N GLU A 39 -1.15 10.89 0.29
CA GLU A 39 -2.02 11.88 0.93
C GLU A 39 -3.44 11.81 0.41
N ASP A 40 -3.63 11.59 -0.89
CA ASP A 40 -4.95 11.46 -1.48
C ASP A 40 -5.65 10.19 -1.02
N LEU A 41 -4.91 9.09 -0.89
CA LEU A 41 -5.40 7.90 -0.21
C LEU A 41 -5.88 8.23 1.22
N VAL A 42 -5.06 8.92 2.02
CA VAL A 42 -5.43 9.28 3.40
C VAL A 42 -6.70 10.14 3.43
N LYS A 43 -6.83 11.14 2.56
CA LYS A 43 -8.04 11.99 2.46
C LYS A 43 -9.29 11.16 2.13
N ILE A 44 -9.16 10.19 1.23
CA ILE A 44 -10.25 9.28 0.87
C ILE A 44 -10.66 8.42 2.07
N LEU A 45 -9.67 7.81 2.75
CA LEU A 45 -9.91 6.95 3.91
C LEU A 45 -10.49 7.74 5.09
N GLU A 46 -10.05 8.97 5.33
CA GLU A 46 -10.57 9.82 6.40
C GLU A 46 -12.01 10.24 6.16
N THR A 47 -12.37 10.56 4.92
CA THR A 47 -13.76 10.81 4.53
C THR A 47 -14.63 9.59 4.80
N TRP A 48 -14.15 8.40 4.43
CA TRP A 48 -14.87 7.15 4.68
C TRP A 48 -15.01 6.84 6.19
N CYS A 49 -13.94 7.03 6.98
CA CYS A 49 -13.98 6.87 8.43
C CYS A 49 -15.00 7.81 9.08
N LYS A 50 -15.04 9.08 8.65
CA LYS A 50 -16.03 10.06 9.14
C LYS A 50 -17.46 9.63 8.83
N ALA A 51 -17.72 9.10 7.64
CA ALA A 51 -19.05 8.67 7.22
C ALA A 51 -19.49 7.35 7.87
N SER A 52 -18.57 6.40 8.06
CA SER A 52 -18.86 5.06 8.60
C SER A 52 -18.76 4.95 10.11
N GLY A 53 -18.05 5.88 10.76
CA GLY A 53 -17.67 5.77 12.17
C GLY A 53 -16.50 4.81 12.45
N ALA A 54 -15.97 4.14 11.42
CA ALA A 54 -14.83 3.23 11.55
C ALA A 54 -13.50 4.00 11.71
N LYS A 55 -12.48 3.35 12.26
CA LYS A 55 -11.15 3.94 12.47
C LYS A 55 -10.04 3.00 12.02
N PHE A 56 -9.22 3.44 11.07
CA PHE A 56 -8.00 2.73 10.72
C PHE A 56 -6.95 2.82 11.83
N ASN A 57 -6.31 1.70 12.13
CA ASN A 57 -5.15 1.68 13.01
C ASN A 57 -3.90 2.11 12.22
N LYS A 58 -3.73 3.43 12.07
CA LYS A 58 -2.61 4.03 11.32
C LYS A 58 -1.22 3.59 11.85
N GLY A 59 -1.12 3.13 13.10
CA GLY A 59 0.13 2.62 13.68
C GLY A 59 0.45 1.15 13.35
N LYS A 60 -0.51 0.43 12.75
CA LYS A 60 -0.33 -0.94 12.24
C LYS A 60 -0.25 -0.98 10.71
N THR A 61 -0.20 0.16 10.04
CA THR A 61 -0.11 0.21 8.58
C THR A 61 1.30 -0.17 8.13
N GLU A 62 1.38 -1.21 7.32
CA GLU A 62 2.59 -1.69 6.67
C GLU A 62 2.55 -1.30 5.18
N CYS A 63 3.69 -0.93 4.62
CA CYS A 63 3.88 -0.58 3.22
C CYS A 63 4.95 -1.50 2.62
N ILE A 64 4.61 -2.16 1.51
CA ILE A 64 5.53 -2.99 0.75
C ILE A 64 5.83 -2.27 -0.57
N PRO A 65 7.05 -1.72 -0.75
CA PRO A 65 7.42 -1.13 -2.04
C PRO A 65 7.61 -2.25 -3.07
N VAL A 66 6.90 -2.16 -4.20
CA VAL A 66 6.98 -3.14 -5.29
C VAL A 66 7.57 -2.46 -6.53
N GLY A 67 8.53 -3.10 -7.19
CA GLY A 67 9.24 -2.53 -8.33
C GLY A 67 10.66 -3.08 -8.45
N THR A 68 11.54 -2.37 -9.14
CA THR A 68 12.96 -2.71 -9.23
C THR A 68 13.66 -2.56 -7.88
N GLU A 69 14.78 -3.26 -7.68
CA GLU A 69 15.58 -3.12 -6.45
C GLU A 69 16.02 -1.69 -6.20
N ALA A 70 16.49 -0.99 -7.25
CA ALA A 70 16.86 0.42 -7.18
C ALA A 70 15.69 1.31 -6.70
N PHE A 71 14.48 1.11 -7.23
CA PHE A 71 13.29 1.83 -6.78
C PHE A 71 12.98 1.54 -5.31
N ARG A 72 13.06 0.27 -4.88
CA ARG A 72 12.79 -0.10 -3.48
C ARG A 72 13.79 0.55 -2.52
N GLU A 73 15.07 0.59 -2.87
CA GLU A 73 16.09 1.26 -2.04
C GLU A 73 15.90 2.77 -1.97
N GLU A 74 15.63 3.41 -3.10
CA GLU A 74 15.34 4.84 -3.15
C GLU A 74 14.07 5.16 -2.35
N PHE A 75 13.00 4.38 -2.51
CA PHE A 75 11.76 4.54 -1.78
C PHE A 75 11.96 4.37 -0.27
N ARG A 76 12.76 3.39 0.17
CA ARG A 76 13.07 3.20 1.60
C ARG A 76 13.79 4.41 2.18
N THR A 77 14.72 4.97 1.42
CA THR A 77 15.55 6.09 1.85
C THR A 77 14.77 7.40 1.87
N THR A 78 14.06 7.70 0.78
CA THR A 78 13.33 8.97 0.59
C THR A 78 11.94 8.95 1.22
N ARG A 79 11.37 7.75 1.40
CA ARG A 79 9.97 7.48 1.71
C ARG A 79 9.02 8.04 0.67
N ARG A 80 9.45 8.25 -0.58
CA ARG A 80 8.64 8.87 -1.63
C ARG A 80 8.49 7.95 -2.84
N PRO A 81 7.27 7.81 -3.39
CA PRO A 81 7.08 7.13 -4.67
C PRO A 81 7.74 7.89 -5.83
N GLN A 82 7.70 9.22 -5.77
CA GLN A 82 8.31 10.14 -6.74
C GLN A 82 8.92 11.36 -6.03
N PRO A 83 9.95 12.02 -6.59
CA PRO A 83 10.62 13.15 -5.94
C PRO A 83 9.71 14.33 -5.57
N ASP A 84 8.65 14.56 -6.35
CA ASP A 84 7.68 15.65 -6.19
C ASP A 84 6.54 15.33 -5.20
N GLN A 85 6.39 14.06 -4.81
CA GLN A 85 5.34 13.62 -3.89
C GLN A 85 5.78 13.69 -2.43
N ALA A 86 4.82 13.93 -1.53
CA ALA A 86 5.05 13.92 -0.08
C ALA A 86 5.56 12.55 0.41
N PRO A 87 6.43 12.52 1.44
CA PRO A 87 6.94 11.27 1.96
C PRO A 87 5.84 10.53 2.74
N ILE A 88 5.88 9.20 2.68
CA ILE A 88 5.02 8.33 3.50
C ILE A 88 5.24 8.68 4.98
N PRO A 89 4.17 8.95 5.76
CA PRO A 89 4.27 9.34 7.17
C PRO A 89 5.08 8.35 8.00
N ALA A 90 5.88 8.85 8.95
CA ALA A 90 6.80 8.04 9.75
C ALA A 90 6.14 6.90 10.55
N ASN A 91 4.85 7.03 10.86
CA ASN A 91 4.08 5.99 11.55
C ASN A 91 3.70 4.78 10.68
N VAL A 92 3.93 4.85 9.36
CA VAL A 92 3.75 3.72 8.45
C VAL A 92 5.09 3.00 8.32
N ARG A 93 5.10 1.71 8.66
CA ARG A 93 6.30 0.89 8.50
C ARG A 93 6.48 0.54 7.04
N ILE A 94 7.64 0.89 6.47
CA ILE A 94 8.03 0.47 5.12
C ILE A 94 8.89 -0.77 5.29
N THR A 95 8.53 -1.84 4.61
CA THR A 95 9.23 -3.12 4.70
C THR A 95 10.51 -3.16 3.86
N THR A 96 11.48 -3.94 4.33
CA THR A 96 12.69 -4.25 3.57
C THR A 96 12.52 -5.55 2.80
N ASP A 97 13.41 -5.78 1.85
CA ASP A 97 13.54 -7.09 1.22
C ASP A 97 13.81 -8.16 2.30
N LYS A 98 13.35 -9.39 2.04
CA LYS A 98 13.34 -10.54 2.97
C LYS A 98 12.46 -10.36 4.23
N THR A 99 11.73 -9.25 4.36
CA THR A 99 10.73 -9.09 5.42
C THR A 99 9.34 -9.39 4.85
N ALA A 100 8.69 -10.42 5.39
CA ALA A 100 7.31 -10.74 5.04
C ALA A 100 6.30 -9.94 5.90
N VAL A 101 5.20 -9.55 5.28
CA VAL A 101 3.99 -9.04 5.93
C VAL A 101 2.89 -10.06 5.72
N ARG A 102 2.09 -10.30 6.76
CA ARG A 102 0.92 -11.16 6.65
C ARG A 102 -0.22 -10.40 5.99
N ILE A 103 -0.56 -10.78 4.77
CA ILE A 103 -1.69 -10.25 4.01
C ILE A 103 -2.66 -11.41 3.78
N LEU A 104 -3.89 -11.32 4.29
CA LEU A 104 -4.94 -12.32 4.10
C LEU A 104 -4.54 -13.76 4.52
N GLY A 105 -3.73 -13.88 5.57
CA GLY A 105 -3.23 -15.17 6.04
C GLY A 105 -1.98 -15.67 5.34
N VAL A 106 -1.53 -15.03 4.26
CA VAL A 106 -0.32 -15.38 3.50
C VAL A 106 0.82 -14.41 3.81
N PHE A 107 2.03 -14.93 3.95
CA PHE A 107 3.24 -14.12 4.11
C PHE A 107 3.70 -13.60 2.74
N THR A 108 3.62 -12.28 2.54
CA THR A 108 3.95 -11.61 1.28
C THR A 108 5.10 -10.61 1.51
N GLY A 109 6.08 -10.57 0.61
CA GLY A 109 7.18 -9.61 0.67
C GLY A 109 8.13 -9.76 -0.51
N ASN A 110 9.07 -8.83 -0.66
CA ASN A 110 10.09 -8.92 -1.71
C ASN A 110 11.19 -9.90 -1.31
N ALA A 111 11.54 -10.83 -2.20
CA ALA A 111 12.60 -11.82 -1.97
C ALA A 111 12.46 -12.59 -0.64
N VAL A 112 11.23 -12.85 -0.22
CA VAL A 112 10.96 -13.75 0.90
C VAL A 112 11.07 -15.18 0.39
N ASP A 113 11.79 -16.02 1.13
CA ASP A 113 11.75 -17.46 0.87
C ASP A 113 10.35 -17.98 1.18
N ASP A 114 9.92 -19.06 0.51
CA ASP A 114 8.66 -19.73 0.84
C ASP A 114 8.68 -20.10 2.32
N TYR A 115 7.95 -19.35 3.13
CA TYR A 115 7.82 -19.63 4.56
C TYR A 115 6.98 -20.93 4.67
N PRO A 116 7.51 -22.02 5.25
CA PRO A 116 6.72 -23.23 5.39
C PRO A 116 5.47 -22.95 6.24
N PRO A 117 4.35 -23.63 5.95
CA PRO A 117 3.03 -23.32 6.52
C PRO A 117 2.97 -23.37 8.05
#